data_AF-A0A3B9J7I1-F1
#
_entry.id   AF-A0A3B9J7I1-F1
#
_cell.length_a   1.000
_cell.length_b   1.000
_cell.length_c   1.000
_cell.angle_alpha   90.00
_cell.angle_beta   90.00
_cell.angle_gamma   90.00
#
_symmetry.space_group_name_H-M   'P 1'
#
loop_
_entity.id
_entity.type
_entity.pdbx_description
1 polymer ?
#
loop_
_entity_poly.entity_id
_entity_poly.type
_entity_poly.pdbx_seq_one_letter_code
_entity_poly.pdbx_strand_id
1 'polypeptide(L)'
;MTEILDVDLLAFERGSAKDRLATIDGVMRSLSTGFVYTKHDLSENMLDETYDVLSEFFALPTEIKEEYVASGARGQTGYTGLLVETAAISDTPDWKEMLNWGTALPSGHPLRERYPHRYGDPVFPSRHISNAAEILTHFHECLVELQTRFLRIIATGVGANENYFDTMLQHGSHLTRAI
;
A
#
# COMPACT_ATOMS: atom_id res chain seq x y z
N MET A 1 19.37 -3.38 24.02
CA MET A 1 18.42 -2.52 23.29
C MET A 1 18.12 -3.22 21.98
N THR A 2 16.86 -3.52 21.71
CA THR A 2 16.41 -3.99 20.39
C THR A 2 16.32 -2.78 19.49
N GLU A 3 17.36 -2.54 18.70
CA GLU A 3 17.45 -1.43 17.76
C GLU A 3 16.86 -1.86 16.41
N ILE A 4 16.00 -1.02 15.82
CA ILE A 4 15.55 -1.19 14.44
C ILE A 4 16.66 -0.65 13.54
N LEU A 5 17.25 -1.53 12.74
CA LEU A 5 18.32 -1.19 11.82
C LEU A 5 17.75 -0.58 10.53
N ASP A 6 18.41 0.46 10.02
CA ASP A 6 18.17 1.02 8.69
C ASP A 6 18.88 0.15 7.65
N VAL A 7 18.11 -0.48 6.77
CA VAL A 7 18.62 -1.38 5.71
C VAL A 7 18.42 -0.76 4.33
N ASP A 8 19.14 -1.25 3.32
CA ASP A 8 19.05 -0.73 1.97
C ASP A 8 18.61 -1.82 1.00
N LEU A 9 17.41 -1.68 0.42
CA LEU A 9 16.88 -2.63 -0.57
C LEU A 9 17.82 -2.75 -1.77
N LEU A 10 18.40 -1.64 -2.23
CA LEU A 10 19.29 -1.65 -3.39
C LEU A 10 20.62 -2.33 -3.08
N ALA A 11 21.07 -2.31 -1.83
CA ALA A 11 22.24 -3.07 -1.40
C ALA A 11 21.98 -4.59 -1.47
N PHE A 12 20.75 -5.04 -1.22
CA PHE A 12 20.35 -6.43 -1.45
C PHE A 12 20.31 -6.80 -2.94
N GLU A 13 19.77 -5.93 -3.79
CA GLU A 13 19.55 -6.21 -5.22
C GLU A 13 20.79 -6.04 -6.09
N ARG A 14 21.61 -5.03 -5.81
CA ARG A 14 22.69 -4.55 -6.69
C ARG A 14 24.06 -4.48 -5.99
N GLY A 15 24.09 -4.67 -4.67
CA GLY A 15 25.32 -4.64 -3.88
C GLY A 15 26.18 -5.88 -4.04
N SER A 16 27.30 -5.91 -3.33
CA SER A 16 28.15 -7.11 -3.26
C SER A 16 27.45 -8.24 -2.48
N ALA A 17 27.97 -9.46 -2.59
CA ALA A 17 27.49 -10.58 -1.77
C ALA A 17 27.53 -10.27 -0.26
N LYS A 18 28.50 -9.46 0.18
CA LYS A 18 28.60 -9.00 1.57
C LYS A 18 27.48 -8.03 1.93
N ASP A 19 27.19 -7.06 1.06
CA ASP A 19 26.13 -6.06 1.29
C ASP A 19 24.76 -6.72 1.31
N ARG A 20 24.55 -7.68 0.41
CA ARG A 20 23.34 -8.50 0.37
C ARG A 20 23.13 -9.29 1.66
N LEU A 21 24.16 -9.99 2.15
CA LEU A 21 24.09 -10.74 3.40
C LEU A 21 23.88 -9.81 4.62
N ALA A 22 24.54 -8.66 4.64
CA ALA A 22 24.36 -7.66 5.69
C ALA A 22 22.92 -7.10 5.71
N THR A 23 22.33 -6.88 4.53
CA THR A 23 20.93 -6.44 4.40
C THR A 23 19.96 -7.49 4.93
N ILE A 24 20.16 -8.77 4.55
CA ILE A 24 19.33 -9.88 5.06
C ILE A 24 19.43 -9.99 6.58
N ASP A 25 20.65 -10.01 7.13
CA ASP A 25 20.87 -10.07 8.58
C ASP A 25 20.24 -8.87 9.31
N GLY A 26 20.37 -7.67 8.75
CA GLY A 26 19.74 -6.45 9.27
C GLY A 26 18.22 -6.57 9.33
N VAL A 27 17.58 -7.01 8.24
CA VAL A 27 16.13 -7.25 8.18
C VAL A 27 15.70 -8.27 9.22
N MET A 28 16.39 -9.42 9.32
CA MET A 28 16.00 -10.48 10.25
C MET A 28 16.13 -10.06 11.72
N ARG A 29 17.14 -9.24 12.07
CA ARG A 29 17.26 -8.67 13.42
C ARG A 29 16.17 -7.65 13.70
N SER A 30 15.92 -6.73 12.77
CA SER A 30 14.89 -5.70 12.92
C SER A 30 13.49 -6.31 13.06
N LEU A 31 13.17 -7.36 12.28
CA LEU A 31 11.89 -8.07 12.37
C LEU A 31 11.59 -8.67 13.75
N SER A 32 12.59 -8.91 14.61
CA SER A 32 12.35 -9.30 16.02
C SER A 32 11.58 -8.24 16.82
N THR A 33 11.59 -6.99 16.36
CA THR A 33 10.82 -5.86 16.92
C THR A 33 9.43 -5.71 16.29
N GLY A 34 9.17 -6.43 15.19
CA GLY A 34 7.99 -6.25 14.34
C GLY A 34 8.13 -5.16 13.27
N PHE A 35 9.25 -4.41 13.23
CA PHE A 35 9.45 -3.29 12.30
C PHE A 35 10.82 -3.32 11.62
N VAL A 36 10.89 -2.75 10.42
CA VAL A 36 12.13 -2.54 9.66
C VAL A 36 12.08 -1.17 8.96
N TYR A 37 13.19 -0.43 8.96
CA TYR A 37 13.34 0.75 8.11
C TYR A 37 14.18 0.40 6.89
N THR A 38 13.76 0.87 5.72
CA THR A 38 14.48 0.58 4.47
C THR A 38 14.60 1.79 3.57
N LYS A 39 15.78 1.99 3.01
CA LYS A 39 16.01 2.84 1.84
C LYS A 39 15.51 2.14 0.58
N HIS A 40 14.91 2.92 -0.31
CA HIS A 40 14.27 2.46 -1.54
C HIS A 40 14.49 3.45 -2.68
N ASP A 41 14.07 3.08 -3.89
CA ASP A 41 14.21 3.84 -5.13
C ASP A 41 12.90 4.43 -5.67
N LEU A 42 11.85 4.57 -4.85
CA LEU A 42 10.67 5.33 -5.24
C LEU A 42 11.04 6.77 -5.63
N SER A 43 10.41 7.26 -6.69
CA SER A 43 10.61 8.62 -7.20
C SER A 43 10.03 9.65 -6.23
N GLU A 44 10.85 10.60 -5.78
CA GLU A 44 10.40 11.74 -4.97
C GLU A 44 9.30 12.54 -5.68
N ASN A 45 9.42 12.76 -6.99
CA ASN A 45 8.40 13.48 -7.77
C ASN A 45 7.05 12.75 -7.78
N MET A 46 7.05 11.42 -7.85
CA MET A 46 5.80 10.64 -7.79
C MET A 46 5.17 10.72 -6.39
N LEU A 47 5.99 10.75 -5.34
CA LEU A 47 5.51 10.98 -3.98
C LEU A 47 4.86 12.37 -3.88
N ASP A 48 5.54 13.41 -4.35
CA ASP A 48 5.02 14.79 -4.32
C ASP A 48 3.70 14.91 -5.08
N GLU A 49 3.61 14.40 -6.31
CA GLU A 49 2.37 14.38 -7.11
C GLU A 49 1.23 13.65 -6.40
N THR A 50 1.54 12.55 -5.72
CA THR A 50 0.55 11.77 -4.96
C THR A 50 0.06 12.58 -3.74
N TYR A 51 0.98 13.20 -3.00
CA TYR A 51 0.62 14.03 -1.84
C TYR A 51 -0.18 15.27 -2.25
N ASP A 52 0.10 15.88 -3.40
CA ASP A 52 -0.67 17.01 -3.93
C ASP A 52 -2.12 16.60 -4.22
N VAL A 53 -2.33 15.47 -4.90
CA VAL A 53 -3.68 14.91 -5.15
C VAL A 53 -4.42 14.63 -3.85
N LEU A 54 -3.75 14.02 -2.86
CA LEU A 54 -4.38 13.70 -1.58
C LEU A 54 -4.69 14.95 -0.76
N SER A 55 -3.79 15.93 -0.74
CA SER A 55 -3.96 17.22 -0.07
C SER A 55 -5.15 17.98 -0.66
N GLU A 56 -5.24 18.06 -1.99
CA GLU A 56 -6.38 18.67 -2.68
C GLU A 56 -7.68 17.93 -2.37
N PHE A 57 -7.66 16.59 -2.38
CA PHE A 57 -8.84 15.77 -2.05
C PHE A 57 -9.34 16.03 -0.63
N PHE A 58 -8.49 15.97 0.37
CA PHE A 58 -8.91 16.15 1.76
C PHE A 58 -9.33 17.58 2.09
N ALA A 59 -8.86 18.57 1.31
CA ALA A 59 -9.29 19.96 1.39
C ALA A 59 -10.70 20.22 0.78
N LEU A 60 -11.26 19.27 0.02
CA LEU A 60 -12.61 19.40 -0.52
C LEU A 60 -13.68 19.43 0.59
N PRO A 61 -14.84 20.08 0.36
CA PRO A 61 -15.98 19.99 1.27
C PRO A 61 -16.41 18.54 1.49
N THR A 62 -16.87 18.23 2.70
CA THR A 62 -17.30 16.87 3.08
C THR A 62 -18.35 16.31 2.12
N GLU A 63 -19.31 17.14 1.68
CA GLU A 63 -20.38 16.74 0.77
C GLU A 63 -19.84 16.27 -0.59
N ILE A 64 -18.71 16.84 -1.03
CA ILE A 64 -18.03 16.43 -2.26
C ILE A 64 -17.24 15.14 -2.02
N LYS A 65 -16.57 15.01 -0.88
CA LYS A 65 -15.83 13.78 -0.52
C LYS A 65 -16.77 12.58 -0.39
N GLU A 66 -17.98 12.79 0.11
CA GLU A 66 -19.03 11.77 0.21
C GLU A 66 -19.47 11.18 -1.14
N GLU A 67 -19.30 11.91 -2.26
CA GLU A 67 -19.55 11.37 -3.61
C GLU A 67 -18.62 10.18 -3.95
N TYR A 68 -17.50 10.06 -3.25
CA TYR A 68 -16.50 9.03 -3.47
C TYR A 68 -16.61 7.83 -2.52
N VAL A 69 -17.71 7.73 -1.76
CA VAL A 69 -18.00 6.56 -0.93
C VAL A 69 -18.41 5.37 -1.82
N ALA A 70 -17.63 4.29 -1.76
CA ALA A 70 -17.98 3.05 -2.44
C ALA A 70 -18.95 2.21 -1.59
N SER A 71 -20.24 2.27 -1.93
CA SER A 71 -21.27 1.52 -1.20
C SER A 71 -20.99 0.01 -1.19
N GLY A 72 -21.06 -0.60 0.00
CA GLY A 72 -20.80 -2.03 0.19
C GLY A 72 -19.32 -2.42 0.18
N ALA A 73 -18.38 -1.49 -0.06
CA ALA A 73 -16.95 -1.78 -0.09
C ALA A 73 -16.31 -1.95 1.30
N ARG A 74 -16.99 -1.52 2.38
CA ARG A 74 -16.49 -1.67 3.77
C ARG A 74 -15.05 -1.15 3.95
N GLY A 75 -14.75 0.03 3.40
CA GLY A 75 -13.43 0.65 3.49
C GLY A 75 -12.34 0.01 2.62
N GLN A 76 -12.68 -0.94 1.74
CA GLN A 76 -11.71 -1.55 0.79
C GLN A 76 -11.46 -0.68 -0.45
N THR A 77 -12.33 0.29 -0.73
CA THR A 77 -12.06 1.33 -1.72
C THR A 77 -12.95 2.55 -1.45
N GLY A 78 -12.58 3.70 -2.02
CA GLY A 78 -13.29 4.95 -1.91
C GLY A 78 -13.06 5.67 -0.58
N TYR A 79 -13.84 6.72 -0.39
CA TYR A 79 -13.80 7.57 0.79
C TYR A 79 -14.47 6.92 1.99
N THR A 80 -13.90 7.13 3.17
CA THR A 80 -14.51 6.84 4.46
C THR A 80 -14.40 8.08 5.33
N GLY A 81 -15.54 8.66 5.68
CA GLY A 81 -15.61 9.89 6.46
C GLY A 81 -15.25 9.72 7.93
N LEU A 82 -15.15 10.85 8.63
CA LEU A 82 -14.95 10.91 10.08
C LEU A 82 -16.02 10.11 10.81
N LEU A 83 -15.62 9.45 11.90
CA LEU A 83 -16.52 8.70 12.78
C LEU A 83 -17.22 7.49 12.11
N VAL A 84 -16.73 7.02 10.96
CA VAL A 84 -17.32 5.86 10.26
C VAL A 84 -16.57 4.56 10.58
N GLU A 85 -15.23 4.53 10.61
CA GLU A 85 -14.50 3.34 11.05
C GLU A 85 -14.46 3.26 12.58
N THR A 86 -14.93 2.13 13.11
CA THR A 86 -14.82 1.75 14.51
C THR A 86 -13.68 0.74 14.61
N ALA A 87 -12.59 1.07 15.31
CA ALA A 87 -11.51 0.10 15.52
C ALA A 87 -12.08 -1.14 16.23
N ALA A 88 -11.61 -2.34 15.87
CA ALA A 88 -12.15 -3.62 16.37
C ALA A 88 -12.14 -3.80 17.91
N ILE A 89 -11.55 -2.86 18.65
CA ILE A 89 -11.36 -2.84 20.10
C ILE A 89 -11.87 -1.55 20.77
N SER A 90 -12.55 -0.65 20.07
CA SER A 90 -12.99 0.64 20.61
C SER A 90 -14.44 0.97 20.24
N ASP A 91 -15.26 1.36 21.21
CA ASP A 91 -16.63 1.88 20.97
C ASP A 91 -16.62 3.36 20.51
N THR A 92 -15.45 4.01 20.51
CA THR A 92 -15.27 5.39 20.04
C THR A 92 -14.87 5.38 18.57
N PRO A 93 -15.66 6.01 17.66
CA PRO A 93 -15.33 6.09 16.25
C PRO A 93 -14.04 6.89 15.99
N ASP A 94 -13.21 6.46 15.02
CA ASP A 94 -11.94 7.12 14.72
C ASP A 94 -12.17 8.54 14.16
N TRP A 95 -11.38 9.51 14.63
CA TRP A 95 -11.42 10.91 14.18
C TRP A 95 -10.57 11.11 12.93
N LYS A 96 -10.67 10.17 11.99
CA LYS A 96 -9.89 10.16 10.77
C LYS A 96 -10.80 9.92 9.58
N GLU A 97 -10.51 10.64 8.52
CA GLU A 97 -11.07 10.37 7.22
C GLU A 97 -10.02 9.63 6.38
N MET A 98 -10.48 8.83 5.42
CA MET A 98 -9.60 7.96 4.65
C MET A 98 -10.01 7.92 3.19
N LEU A 99 -9.02 7.83 2.30
CA LEU A 99 -9.21 7.43 0.92
C LEU A 99 -8.47 6.10 0.70
N ASN A 100 -9.20 5.09 0.23
CA ASN A 100 -8.70 3.74 0.02
C ASN A 100 -8.76 3.37 -1.46
N TRP A 101 -7.69 2.79 -2.01
CA TRP A 101 -7.67 2.34 -3.40
C TRP A 101 -6.72 1.17 -3.64
N GLY A 102 -6.96 0.46 -4.73
CA GLY A 102 -6.06 -0.56 -5.26
C GLY A 102 -6.26 -0.71 -6.76
N THR A 103 -5.63 -1.71 -7.37
CA THR A 103 -5.75 -1.95 -8.81
C THR A 103 -7.00 -2.78 -9.15
N ALA A 104 -7.71 -2.39 -10.21
CA ALA A 104 -8.81 -3.18 -10.75
C ALA A 104 -8.30 -4.51 -11.32
N LEU A 105 -9.07 -5.59 -11.11
CA LEU A 105 -8.78 -6.85 -11.80
C LEU A 105 -9.16 -6.76 -13.29
N PRO A 106 -8.50 -7.56 -14.16
CA PRO A 106 -8.94 -7.73 -15.54
C PRO A 106 -10.41 -8.14 -15.62
N SER A 107 -11.08 -7.70 -16.68
CA SER A 107 -12.48 -8.05 -16.92
C SER A 107 -12.68 -9.57 -16.94
N GLY A 108 -13.71 -10.05 -16.24
CA GLY A 108 -14.04 -11.48 -16.14
C GLY A 108 -13.18 -12.28 -15.16
N HIS A 109 -12.28 -11.66 -14.38
CA HIS A 109 -11.46 -12.40 -13.42
C HIS A 109 -12.33 -13.04 -12.31
N PRO A 110 -12.17 -14.36 -12.03
CA PRO A 110 -13.07 -15.10 -11.12
C PRO A 110 -13.07 -14.58 -9.67
N LEU A 111 -11.98 -13.93 -9.24
CA LEU A 111 -11.92 -13.32 -7.90
C LEU A 111 -12.91 -12.17 -7.72
N ARG A 112 -13.29 -11.46 -8.79
CA ARG A 112 -14.28 -10.38 -8.73
C ARG A 112 -15.67 -10.92 -8.38
N GLU A 113 -16.05 -12.06 -8.98
CA GLU A 113 -17.31 -12.74 -8.65
C GLU A 113 -17.26 -13.38 -7.26
N ARG A 114 -16.14 -14.02 -6.92
CA ARG A 114 -16.00 -14.74 -5.64
C ARG A 114 -15.88 -13.81 -4.43
N TYR A 115 -15.24 -12.66 -4.58
CA TYR A 115 -14.99 -11.70 -3.48
C TYR A 115 -15.30 -10.26 -3.92
N PRO A 116 -16.57 -9.93 -4.23
CA PRO A 116 -16.96 -8.65 -4.83
C PRO A 116 -16.69 -7.43 -3.94
N HIS A 117 -16.64 -7.62 -2.62
CA HIS A 117 -16.33 -6.56 -1.66
C HIS A 117 -14.83 -6.23 -1.56
N ARG A 118 -13.94 -7.08 -2.09
CA ARG A 118 -12.47 -6.86 -2.09
C ARG A 118 -11.94 -6.44 -3.45
N TYR A 119 -12.56 -6.93 -4.52
CA TYR A 119 -12.12 -6.68 -5.90
C TYR A 119 -13.16 -5.87 -6.67
N GLY A 120 -13.70 -4.82 -6.02
CA GLY A 120 -14.51 -3.80 -6.68
C GLY A 120 -13.68 -2.92 -7.61
N ASP A 121 -14.34 -2.13 -8.43
CA ASP A 121 -13.65 -1.08 -9.19
C ASP A 121 -13.16 0.02 -8.24
N PRO A 122 -11.93 0.53 -8.41
CA PRO A 122 -11.42 1.61 -7.58
C PRO A 122 -12.20 2.90 -7.84
N VAL A 123 -12.42 3.65 -6.76
CA VAL A 123 -13.09 4.96 -6.80
C VAL A 123 -12.05 6.05 -6.60
N PHE A 124 -11.87 6.89 -7.62
CA PHE A 124 -10.87 7.97 -7.64
C PHE A 124 -11.52 9.36 -7.73
N PRO A 125 -10.90 10.42 -7.18
CA PRO A 125 -11.44 11.78 -7.19
C PRO A 125 -11.36 12.52 -8.53
N SER A 126 -11.43 11.80 -9.66
CA SER A 126 -11.16 12.32 -11.00
C SER A 126 -12.14 13.38 -11.50
N ARG A 127 -13.32 13.50 -10.89
CA ARG A 127 -14.30 14.55 -11.23
C ARG A 127 -13.85 15.94 -10.77
N HIS A 128 -13.13 16.00 -9.65
CA HIS A 128 -12.69 17.26 -9.05
C HIS A 128 -11.19 17.49 -9.23
N ILE A 129 -10.40 16.41 -9.29
CA ILE A 129 -8.95 16.47 -9.37
C ILE A 129 -8.51 15.77 -10.66
N SER A 130 -7.97 16.54 -11.59
CA SER A 130 -7.53 16.00 -12.88
C SER A 130 -6.38 15.01 -12.67
N ASN A 131 -6.35 13.94 -13.46
CA ASN A 131 -5.32 12.89 -13.42
C ASN A 131 -5.23 12.09 -12.10
N ALA A 132 -6.11 12.30 -11.12
CA ALA A 132 -6.06 11.59 -9.83
C ALA A 132 -6.05 10.06 -10.00
N ALA A 133 -6.87 9.51 -10.89
CA ALA A 133 -6.86 8.07 -11.15
C ALA A 133 -5.51 7.56 -11.67
N GLU A 134 -4.85 8.29 -12.57
CA GLU A 134 -3.56 7.90 -13.14
C GLU A 134 -2.45 7.95 -12.08
N ILE A 135 -2.35 9.08 -11.37
CA ILE A 135 -1.33 9.30 -10.33
C ILE A 135 -1.47 8.28 -9.19
N LEU A 136 -2.68 8.14 -8.64
CA LEU A 136 -2.91 7.22 -7.52
C LEU A 136 -2.74 5.75 -7.92
N THR A 137 -3.12 5.37 -9.14
CA THR A 137 -2.88 4.01 -9.66
C THR A 137 -1.38 3.75 -9.81
N HIS A 138 -0.64 4.69 -10.43
CA HIS A 138 0.80 4.55 -10.60
C HIS A 138 1.53 4.40 -9.26
N PHE A 139 1.17 5.25 -8.29
CA PHE A 139 1.70 5.15 -6.92
C PHE A 139 1.42 3.79 -6.28
N HIS A 140 0.19 3.28 -6.38
CA HIS A 140 -0.19 1.98 -5.84
C HIS A 140 0.64 0.84 -6.46
N GLU A 141 0.77 0.83 -7.78
CA GLU A 141 1.52 -0.20 -8.51
C GLU A 141 3.01 -0.19 -8.12
N CYS A 142 3.62 1.00 -8.02
CA CYS A 142 5.00 1.12 -7.55
C CYS A 142 5.19 0.66 -6.10
N LEU A 143 4.23 0.93 -5.21
CA LEU A 143 4.28 0.41 -3.83
C LEU A 143 4.17 -1.10 -3.77
N VAL A 144 3.25 -1.71 -4.54
CA VAL A 144 3.10 -3.17 -4.60
C VAL A 144 4.38 -3.83 -5.14
N GLU A 145 5.00 -3.24 -6.16
CA GLU A 145 6.27 -3.70 -6.69
C GLU A 145 7.38 -3.59 -5.64
N LEU A 146 7.50 -2.45 -4.96
CA LEU A 146 8.49 -2.25 -3.90
C LEU A 146 8.32 -3.27 -2.77
N GLN A 147 7.08 -3.48 -2.29
CA GLN A 147 6.78 -4.44 -1.24
C GLN A 147 7.09 -5.88 -1.68
N THR A 148 6.80 -6.21 -2.94
CA THR A 148 7.17 -7.51 -3.53
C THR A 148 8.68 -7.71 -3.53
N ARG A 149 9.45 -6.70 -3.96
CA ARG A 149 10.93 -6.71 -3.93
C ARG A 149 11.46 -6.86 -2.50
N PHE A 150 10.86 -6.16 -1.54
CA PHE A 150 11.26 -6.27 -0.13
C PHE A 150 10.98 -7.66 0.47
N LEU A 151 9.85 -8.28 0.11
CA LEU A 151 9.50 -9.64 0.54
C LEU A 151 10.53 -10.69 0.10
N ARG A 152 11.29 -10.43 -0.98
CA ARG A 152 12.39 -11.30 -1.42
C ARG A 152 13.57 -11.34 -0.43
N ILE A 153 13.81 -10.23 0.28
CA ILE A 153 14.81 -10.19 1.36
C ILE A 153 14.35 -11.10 2.50
N ILE A 154 13.07 -11.00 2.88
CA ILE A 154 12.47 -11.80 3.94
C ILE A 154 12.49 -13.29 3.55
N ALA A 155 12.08 -13.62 2.32
CA ALA A 155 12.09 -14.99 1.80
C ALA A 155 13.49 -15.61 1.91
N THR A 156 14.51 -14.87 1.47
CA THR A 156 15.91 -15.31 1.58
C THR A 156 16.35 -15.46 3.04
N GLY A 157 15.96 -14.53 3.92
CA GLY A 157 16.31 -14.54 5.34
C GLY A 157 15.72 -15.71 6.13
N VAL A 158 14.54 -16.22 5.72
CA VAL A 158 13.93 -17.43 6.30
C VAL A 158 14.36 -18.72 5.60
N GLY A 159 15.29 -18.64 4.64
CA GLY A 159 15.83 -19.80 3.91
C GLY A 159 14.91 -20.34 2.81
N ALA A 160 13.89 -19.57 2.38
CA ALA A 160 13.06 -19.90 1.24
C ALA A 160 13.73 -19.45 -0.09
N ASN A 161 13.15 -19.88 -1.22
CA ASN A 161 13.51 -19.30 -2.50
C ASN A 161 13.20 -17.80 -2.50
N GLU A 162 14.08 -16.99 -3.09
CA GLU A 162 13.93 -15.53 -3.13
C GLU A 162 12.55 -15.08 -3.63
N ASN A 163 12.03 -15.73 -4.68
CA ASN A 163 10.76 -15.40 -5.32
C ASN A 163 9.57 -16.15 -4.71
N TYR A 164 9.72 -16.74 -3.53
CA TYR A 164 8.69 -17.61 -2.92
C TYR A 164 7.32 -16.94 -2.80
N PHE A 165 7.28 -15.64 -2.48
CA PHE A 165 6.03 -14.89 -2.32
C PHE A 165 5.48 -14.29 -3.62
N ASP A 166 6.27 -14.17 -4.68
CA ASP A 166 5.91 -13.43 -5.90
C ASP A 166 4.55 -13.84 -6.47
N THR A 167 4.29 -15.15 -6.61
CA THR A 167 3.02 -15.66 -7.14
C THR A 167 1.84 -15.44 -6.19
N MET A 168 2.07 -15.39 -4.88
CA MET A 168 1.01 -15.13 -3.89
C MET A 168 0.51 -13.68 -3.94
N LEU A 169 1.35 -12.78 -4.43
CA LEU A 169 1.05 -11.35 -4.55
C LEU A 169 0.38 -11.02 -5.88
N GLN A 170 0.40 -11.93 -6.86
CA GLN A 170 -0.34 -11.77 -8.12
C GLN A 170 -1.83 -11.73 -7.84
N HIS A 171 -2.48 -10.62 -8.21
CA HIS A 171 -3.89 -10.35 -7.91
C HIS A 171 -4.21 -10.43 -6.40
N GLY A 172 -3.21 -10.17 -5.55
CA GLY A 172 -3.42 -9.94 -4.13
C GLY A 172 -4.39 -8.77 -3.93
N SER A 173 -5.15 -8.79 -2.83
CA SER A 173 -6.03 -7.68 -2.44
C SER A 173 -5.21 -6.55 -1.80
N HIS A 174 -4.23 -6.04 -2.52
CA HIS A 174 -3.38 -4.94 -2.08
C HIS A 174 -4.23 -3.68 -1.93
N LEU A 175 -3.98 -2.92 -0.87
CA LEU A 175 -4.74 -1.73 -0.53
C LEU A 175 -3.79 -0.61 -0.14
N THR A 176 -3.87 0.50 -0.87
CA THR A 176 -3.28 1.76 -0.43
C THR A 176 -4.33 2.56 0.32
N ARG A 177 -3.90 3.18 1.41
CA ARG A 177 -4.73 3.99 2.29
C ARG A 177 -4.03 5.31 2.58
N ALA A 178 -4.72 6.41 2.28
CA ALA A 178 -4.37 7.73 2.78
C ALA A 178 -5.25 8.07 3.99
N ILE A 179 -4.65 8.66 5.02
CA ILE A 179 -5.25 9.02 6.31
C ILE A 179 -4.69 10.38 6.74
#